data_AF-A0A286TYH1-F1
#
_entry.id   AF-A0A286TYH1-F1
#
_cell.length_a   1.000
_cell.length_b   1.000
_cell.length_c   1.000
_cell.angle_alpha   90.00
_cell.angle_beta   90.00
_cell.angle_gamma   90.00
#
_symmetry.space_group_name_H-M   'P 1'
#
loop_
_entity.id
_entity.type
_entity.pdbx_description
1 polymer ?
#
loop_
_entity_poly.entity_id
_entity_poly.type
_entity_poly.pdbx_seq_one_letter_code
_entity_poly.pdbx_strand_id
1 'polypeptide(L)'
;MATAFTYIHNQWPKLIVFVEDGRLALDNNKAERHILPVATGRKVWLFAQSEAGAKATALWYSLVETAKANELEPYWYFRKDFEEMPVYLRDGKPVDDLLPWNIDPGELKHFAGHV
;
A
#
# COMPACT_ATOMS: atom_id res chain seq x y z
N MET A 1 3.73 35.01 -9.03
CA MET A 1 3.50 35.19 -7.57
C MET A 1 2.01 35.29 -7.23
N ALA A 2 1.21 36.07 -7.95
CA ALA A 2 -0.24 36.17 -7.70
C ALA A 2 -0.96 34.80 -7.68
N THR A 3 -0.65 33.90 -8.63
CA THR A 3 -1.30 32.59 -8.76
C THR A 3 -1.12 31.67 -7.54
N ALA A 4 0.05 31.70 -6.89
CA ALA A 4 0.31 30.87 -5.70
C ALA A 4 -0.48 31.38 -4.49
N PHE A 5 -0.57 32.70 -4.31
CA PHE A 5 -1.39 33.31 -3.27
C PHE A 5 -2.88 33.01 -3.46
N THR A 6 -3.40 33.16 -4.68
CA THR A 6 -4.79 32.79 -5.01
C THR A 6 -5.04 31.30 -4.73
N TYR A 7 -4.11 30.42 -5.09
CA TYR A 7 -4.22 28.99 -4.82
C TYR A 7 -4.31 28.68 -3.32
N ILE A 8 -3.39 29.20 -2.51
CA ILE A 8 -3.39 28.99 -1.06
C ILE A 8 -4.69 29.53 -0.44
N HIS A 9 -5.14 30.72 -0.85
CA HIS A 9 -6.39 31.29 -0.37
C HIS A 9 -7.59 30.37 -0.66
N ASN A 10 -7.66 29.81 -1.87
CA ASN A 10 -8.73 28.88 -2.24
C ASN A 10 -8.66 27.52 -1.51
N GLN A 11 -7.47 27.06 -1.12
CA GLN A 11 -7.29 25.82 -0.35
C GLN A 11 -7.36 26.01 1.17
N TRP A 12 -7.37 27.25 1.67
CA TRP A 12 -7.32 27.56 3.09
C TRP A 12 -8.35 26.79 3.94
N PRO A 13 -9.64 26.66 3.52
CA PRO A 13 -10.62 25.88 4.28
C PRO A 13 -10.21 24.41 4.46
N LYS A 14 -9.48 23.83 3.51
CA LYS A 14 -9.00 22.44 3.59
C LYS A 14 -7.75 22.30 4.46
N LEU A 15 -6.90 23.33 4.49
CA LEU A 15 -5.66 23.33 5.27
C LEU A 15 -5.90 23.42 6.77
N ILE A 16 -7.05 23.94 7.21
CA ILE A 16 -7.36 24.16 8.63
C ILE A 16 -8.27 23.08 9.25
N VAL A 17 -8.69 22.06 8.50
CA VAL A 17 -9.64 21.04 8.99
C VAL A 17 -9.11 20.29 10.21
N PHE A 18 -7.79 20.15 10.35
CA PHE A 18 -7.17 19.54 11.53
C PHE A 18 -7.46 20.31 12.84
N VAL A 19 -7.81 21.60 12.75
CA VAL A 19 -8.23 22.42 13.92
C VAL A 19 -9.61 21.99 14.41
N GLU A 20 -10.46 21.50 13.51
CA GLU A 20 -11.82 21.03 13.80
C GLU A 20 -11.81 19.55 14.23
N ASP A 21 -10.88 18.74 13.69
CA ASP A 21 -10.74 17.32 14.01
C ASP A 21 -9.29 16.92 14.31
N GLY A 22 -9.00 16.72 15.60
CA GLY A 22 -7.67 16.31 16.08
C GLY A 22 -7.24 14.89 15.70
N ARG A 23 -8.10 14.10 15.04
CA ARG A 23 -7.72 12.80 14.45
C ARG A 23 -6.94 12.97 13.14
N LEU A 24 -7.04 14.14 12.50
CA LEU A 24 -6.34 14.44 11.27
C LEU A 24 -4.92 14.92 11.55
N ALA A 25 -3.97 14.45 10.74
CA ALA A 25 -2.60 14.96 10.79
C ALA A 25 -2.54 16.38 10.20
N LEU A 26 -1.70 17.23 10.79
CA LEU A 26 -1.43 18.59 10.30
C LEU A 26 -0.82 18.58 8.89
N ASP A 27 -0.04 17.55 8.59
CA ASP A 27 0.69 17.41 7.34
C ASP A 27 0.36 16.09 6.63
N ASN A 28 0.71 16.04 5.35
CA ASN A 28 0.50 14.86 4.51
C ASN A 28 1.76 13.98 4.42
N ASN A 29 2.76 14.17 5.29
CA ASN A 29 4.06 13.50 5.16
C ASN A 29 3.93 11.98 5.14
N LYS A 30 2.97 11.44 5.91
CA LYS A 30 2.71 9.99 5.92
C LYS A 30 2.31 9.51 4.53
N ALA A 31 1.29 10.10 3.90
CA ALA A 31 0.85 9.67 2.58
C ALA A 31 1.93 9.92 1.51
N GLU A 32 2.65 11.04 1.59
CA GLU A 32 3.77 11.34 0.70
C GLU A 32 4.87 10.29 0.79
N ARG A 33 5.23 9.84 2.00
CA ARG A 33 6.19 8.75 2.20
C ARG A 33 5.70 7.43 1.62
N HIS A 34 4.41 7.11 1.74
CA HIS A 34 3.85 5.88 1.17
C HIS A 34 3.80 5.89 -0.37
N ILE A 35 3.57 7.05 -1.00
CA ILE A 35 3.55 7.15 -2.48
C ILE A 35 4.95 7.35 -3.09
N LEU A 36 5.93 7.82 -2.31
CA LEU A 36 7.28 8.13 -2.78
C LEU A 36 7.97 6.99 -3.56
N PRO A 37 7.88 5.72 -3.14
CA PRO A 37 8.53 4.63 -3.87
C PRO A 37 7.89 4.38 -5.24
N VAL A 38 6.58 4.62 -5.40
CA VAL A 38 5.89 4.55 -6.69
C VAL A 38 6.35 5.70 -7.58
N ALA A 39 6.38 6.92 -7.03
CA ALA A 39 6.77 8.13 -7.75
C ALA A 39 8.23 8.09 -8.23
N THR A 40 9.11 7.45 -7.45
CA THR A 40 10.53 7.26 -7.77
C THR A 40 10.73 6.02 -8.65
N GLY A 41 10.08 4.91 -8.31
CA GLY A 41 10.21 3.62 -8.97
C GLY A 41 9.73 3.61 -10.41
N ARG A 42 8.69 4.39 -10.75
CA ARG A 42 8.18 4.51 -12.13
C ARG A 42 9.22 5.00 -13.15
N LYS A 43 10.33 5.62 -12.72
CA LYS A 43 11.44 6.00 -13.60
C LYS A 43 12.36 4.84 -13.96
N VAL A 44 12.33 3.75 -13.18
CA VAL A 44 13.20 2.57 -13.30
C VAL A 44 12.41 1.34 -13.78
N TRP A 45 11.13 1.26 -13.45
CA TRP A 45 10.28 0.13 -13.81
C TRP A 45 10.02 0.06 -15.32
N LEU A 46 10.56 -0.97 -15.96
CA LEU A 46 10.52 -1.20 -17.42
C LEU A 46 9.11 -1.16 -18.04
N PHE A 47 8.06 -1.39 -17.25
CA PHE A 47 6.68 -1.44 -17.72
C PHE A 47 5.79 -0.32 -17.19
N ALA A 48 6.30 0.65 -16.42
CA ALA A 48 5.49 1.72 -15.83
C ALA A 48 5.07 2.84 -16.81
N GLN A 49 5.34 2.67 -18.11
CA GLN A 49 5.08 3.68 -19.15
C GLN A 49 3.77 3.44 -19.93
N SER A 50 3.20 2.24 -19.86
CA SER A 50 1.90 1.92 -20.47
C SER A 50 0.78 2.01 -19.45
N GLU A 51 -0.46 2.24 -19.89
CA GLU A 51 -1.63 2.23 -18.99
C GLU A 51 -1.79 0.87 -18.30
N ALA A 52 -1.57 -0.22 -19.04
CA ALA A 52 -1.63 -1.58 -18.50
C ALA A 52 -0.57 -1.81 -17.41
N GLY A 53 0.66 -1.36 -17.64
CA GLY A 53 1.72 -1.48 -16.65
C GLY A 53 1.51 -0.57 -15.43
N ALA A 54 0.98 0.64 -15.62
CA ALA A 54 0.59 1.52 -14.51
C ALA A 54 -0.49 0.86 -13.62
N LYS A 55 -1.51 0.22 -14.22
CA LYS A 55 -2.53 -0.54 -13.51
C LYS A 55 -1.93 -1.73 -12.74
N ALA A 56 -1.06 -2.52 -13.38
CA ALA A 56 -0.42 -3.65 -12.74
C ALA A 56 0.46 -3.22 -11.56
N THR A 57 1.26 -2.17 -11.74
CA THR A 57 2.08 -1.58 -10.68
C THR A 57 1.24 -1.08 -9.51
N ALA A 58 0.14 -0.37 -9.78
CA ALA A 58 -0.76 0.11 -8.73
C ALA A 58 -1.37 -1.05 -7.93
N LEU A 59 -1.76 -2.14 -8.60
CA LEU A 59 -2.29 -3.34 -7.95
C LEU A 59 -1.25 -3.98 -7.02
N TRP A 60 -0.02 -4.21 -7.53
CA TRP A 60 1.06 -4.77 -6.70
C TRP A 60 1.39 -3.90 -5.51
N TYR A 61 1.49 -2.58 -5.70
CA TYR A 61 1.80 -1.66 -4.61
C TYR A 61 0.67 -1.61 -3.58
N SER A 62 -0.58 -1.70 -4.02
CA SER A 62 -1.73 -1.77 -3.13
C SER A 62 -1.67 -3.01 -2.24
N LEU A 63 -1.31 -4.18 -2.79
CA LEU A 63 -1.14 -5.41 -2.00
C LEU A 63 0.01 -5.29 -0.98
N VAL A 64 1.16 -4.74 -1.42
CA VAL A 64 2.32 -4.51 -0.54
C VAL A 64 1.98 -3.57 0.62
N GLU A 65 1.35 -2.43 0.34
CA GLU A 65 0.98 -1.47 1.39
C GLU A 65 -0.14 -2.00 2.29
N THR A 66 -1.04 -2.83 1.77
CA THR A 66 -2.06 -3.51 2.59
C THR A 66 -1.40 -4.52 3.54
N ALA A 67 -0.42 -5.30 3.09
CA ALA A 67 0.33 -6.21 3.94
C ALA A 67 1.05 -5.46 5.08
N LYS A 68 1.76 -4.38 4.75
CA LYS A 68 2.42 -3.52 5.74
C LYS A 68 1.44 -2.89 6.73
N ALA A 69 0.26 -2.48 6.26
CA ALA A 69 -0.78 -1.90 7.11
C ALA A 69 -1.34 -2.90 8.13
N ASN A 70 -1.23 -4.21 7.85
CA ASN A 70 -1.57 -5.30 8.76
C ASN A 70 -0.34 -5.84 9.52
N GLU A 71 0.75 -5.07 9.58
CA GLU A 71 2.00 -5.43 10.28
C GLU A 71 2.68 -6.70 9.75
N LEU A 72 2.36 -7.11 8.51
CA LEU A 72 2.99 -8.23 7.85
C LEU A 72 4.21 -7.76 7.06
N GLU A 73 5.27 -8.57 7.11
CA GLU A 73 6.39 -8.40 6.20
C GLU A 73 5.97 -8.89 4.79
N PRO A 74 5.99 -8.03 3.75
CA PRO A 74 5.40 -8.38 2.45
C PRO A 74 5.99 -9.61 1.78
N TYR A 75 7.30 -9.85 1.88
CA TYR A 75 7.92 -11.01 1.23
C TYR A 75 7.41 -12.32 1.85
N TRP A 76 7.39 -12.43 3.17
CA TRP A 76 6.88 -13.62 3.86
C TRP A 76 5.38 -13.83 3.65
N TYR A 77 4.61 -12.75 3.62
CA TYR A 77 3.19 -12.78 3.29
C TYR A 77 2.96 -13.37 1.88
N PHE A 78 3.58 -12.80 0.85
CA PHE A 78 3.39 -13.29 -0.52
C PHE A 78 3.90 -14.72 -0.72
N ARG A 79 4.97 -15.10 -0.01
CA ARG A 79 5.46 -16.48 -0.05
C ARG A 79 4.39 -17.45 0.45
N LYS A 80 3.81 -17.20 1.63
CA LYS A 80 2.72 -18.01 2.18
C LYS A 80 1.54 -18.06 1.20
N ASP A 81 1.11 -16.90 0.71
CA ASP A 81 -0.01 -16.81 -0.22
C ASP A 81 0.22 -17.62 -1.49
N PHE A 82 1.40 -17.51 -2.12
CA PHE A 82 1.70 -18.28 -3.33
C PHE A 82 1.88 -19.78 -3.07
N GLU A 83 2.32 -20.17 -1.88
CA GLU A 83 2.40 -21.58 -1.47
C GLU A 83 1.01 -22.19 -1.22
N GLU A 84 0.08 -21.44 -0.62
CA GLU A 84 -1.25 -21.93 -0.26
C GLU A 84 -2.30 -21.76 -1.36
N MET A 85 -2.21 -20.71 -2.18
CA MET A 85 -3.21 -20.39 -3.20
C MET A 85 -3.55 -21.57 -4.14
N PRO A 86 -2.60 -22.38 -4.65
CA PRO A 86 -2.92 -23.55 -5.47
C PRO A 86 -3.81 -24.58 -4.73
N VAL A 87 -3.61 -24.75 -3.42
CA VAL A 87 -4.39 -25.64 -2.57
C VAL A 87 -5.81 -25.10 -2.40
N TYR A 88 -5.95 -23.78 -2.16
CA TYR A 88 -7.25 -23.12 -2.05
C TYR A 88 -8.07 -23.26 -3.34
N LEU A 89 -7.44 -23.02 -4.49
CA LEU A 89 -8.09 -23.13 -5.80
C LEU A 89 -8.52 -24.57 -6.10
N ARG A 90 -7.68 -25.56 -5.75
CA ARG A 90 -8.00 -26.99 -5.94
C ARG A 90 -9.17 -27.43 -5.07
N ASP A 91 -9.18 -27.00 -3.81
CA ASP A 91 -10.14 -27.46 -2.80
C ASP A 91 -11.41 -26.57 -2.76
N GLY A 92 -11.51 -25.56 -3.63
CA GLY A 92 -12.65 -24.65 -3.71
C GLY A 92 -12.82 -23.74 -2.50
N LYS A 93 -11.73 -23.46 -1.78
CA LYS A 93 -11.73 -22.59 -0.60
C LYS A 93 -11.75 -21.11 -1.01
N PRO A 94 -12.32 -20.22 -0.18
CA PRO A 94 -12.34 -18.80 -0.46
C PRO A 94 -10.92 -18.23 -0.40
N VAL A 95 -10.49 -17.56 -1.47
CA VAL A 95 -9.17 -16.87 -1.53
C VAL A 95 -9.11 -15.72 -0.52
N ASP A 96 -10.26 -15.20 -0.10
CA ASP A 96 -10.36 -14.13 0.89
C ASP A 96 -9.68 -14.48 2.23
N ASP A 97 -9.59 -15.77 2.58
CA ASP A 97 -8.88 -16.23 3.78
C ASP A 97 -7.37 -15.95 3.72
N LEU A 98 -6.81 -15.76 2.51
CA LEU A 98 -5.40 -15.40 2.29
C LEU A 98 -5.18 -13.88 2.32
N LEU A 99 -6.21 -13.07 2.58
CA LEU A 99 -6.03 -11.62 2.62
C LEU A 99 -5.28 -11.18 3.88
N PRO A 100 -4.53 -10.05 3.83
CA PRO A 100 -3.59 -9.67 4.90
C PRO A 100 -4.19 -9.51 6.30
N TRP A 101 -5.47 -9.17 6.41
CA TRP A 101 -6.15 -9.00 7.71
C TRP A 101 -6.60 -10.31 8.35
N ASN A 102 -6.49 -11.43 7.64
CA ASN A 102 -6.84 -12.76 8.13
C ASN A 102 -5.62 -13.55 8.60
N ILE A 103 -4.41 -13.00 8.46
CA ILE A 103 -3.14 -13.68 8.76
C ILE A 103 -2.52 -13.09 10.03
N ASP A 104 -2.19 -13.93 11.00
CA ASP A 104 -1.47 -13.51 12.19
C ASP A 104 0.03 -13.32 11.88
N PRO A 105 0.65 -12.18 12.25
CA PRO A 105 2.09 -11.95 12.02
C PRO A 105 3.01 -13.01 12.62
N GLY A 106 2.56 -13.70 13.68
CA GLY A 106 3.25 -14.82 14.32
C GLY A 106 3.35 -16.06 13.43
N GLU A 107 2.38 -16.31 12.54
CA GLU A 107 2.43 -17.41 11.57
C GLU A 107 3.57 -17.20 10.57
N LEU A 108 3.84 -15.94 10.20
CA LEU A 108 4.91 -15.62 9.26
C LEU A 108 6.31 -15.78 9.85
N LYS A 109 6.46 -15.82 11.18
CA LYS A 109 7.76 -16.04 11.85
C LYS A 109 8.34 -17.41 11.57
N HIS A 110 7.49 -18.41 11.27
CA HIS A 110 7.92 -19.74 10.86
C HIS A 110 8.81 -19.66 9.61
N PHE A 111 8.43 -18.84 8.63
CA PHE A 111 9.21 -18.68 7.39
C PHE A 111 10.50 -17.89 7.60
N ALA A 112 10.49 -16.89 8.50
CA ALA A 112 11.65 -16.07 8.81
C ALA A 112 12.78 -16.82 9.56
N GLY A 113 12.46 -17.89 10.28
CA GLY A 113 13.43 -18.70 11.04
C GLY A 113 14.27 -19.69 10.21
N HIS A 114 14.06 -19.74 8.88
CA HIS A 114 14.77 -20.64 7.96
C HIS A 114 15.91 -19.96 7.18
N VAL A 115 16.39 -18.80 7.63
CA VAL A 115 17.53 -18.06 7.04
C VAL A 115 18.70 -18.01 8.00
#